data_AF-A0A4S8MI51-F1
#
_entry.id   AF-A0A4S8MI51-F1
#
_cell.length_a   1.000
_cell.length_b   1.000
_cell.length_c   1.000
_cell.angle_alpha   90.00
_cell.angle_beta   90.00
_cell.angle_gamma   90.00
#
_symmetry.space_group_name_H-M   'P 1'
#
loop_
_entity.id
_entity.type
_entity.pdbx_description
1 polymer ?
#
loop_
_entity_poly.entity_id
_entity_poly.type
_entity_poly.pdbx_seq_one_letter_code
_entity_poly.pdbx_strand_id
1 'polypeptide(L)'
;MAGNVTLVLDDSVFIDQATSECWYIAYVQRMAPGTIMEFYGFTPPRNTDQTFIVTFGGSSVAHSIEEYPKPNVEDLFYTSTVAEDSAIWTIDIFTNGPQLFFDYAVVTVTELESLQGQTIIVDDSNTEINWAGSWVERKNYTLYGLLELDAPNGITSRPEARPHGNSTHESDGIGDSFIFQFQGTSILVAGVAPLNRTVESFTVGDHESVLDPPVSNFRLELNFTLDGHSESVVYTNGGFPQPGGSPHFPYLRNDSLSEGNHTLIMTVVDVTGNTSVVIDYITYKPSFATAGDKPTFPPISITGSNNTAPAPGPSGTQGSNPTQAPGHKFNKGAIAGGVVGGIVVLALLALHSGSTKKRCTVNWDIKKTAARVNRTRRFPTSLGLTNKAEFG
;
A
#
# COMPACT_ATOMS: atom_id res chain seq x y z
N MET A 1 -11.50 -22.33 10.64
CA MET A 1 -10.76 -22.42 9.37
C MET A 1 -9.96 -21.15 9.29
N ALA A 2 -8.64 -21.22 9.19
CA ALA A 2 -7.84 -20.03 8.96
C ALA A 2 -8.22 -19.49 7.58
N GLY A 3 -8.65 -18.23 7.49
CA GLY A 3 -8.93 -17.60 6.20
C GLY A 3 -7.64 -17.48 5.39
N ASN A 4 -7.78 -17.43 4.06
CA ASN A 4 -6.66 -17.09 3.18
C ASN A 4 -6.03 -15.76 3.64
N VAL A 5 -4.71 -15.71 3.73
CA VAL A 5 -3.97 -14.49 4.10
C VAL A 5 -3.43 -13.84 2.84
N THR A 6 -3.60 -12.52 2.80
CA THR A 6 -3.28 -11.70 1.66
C THR A 6 -2.10 -10.79 2.01
N LEU A 7 -0.99 -10.90 1.28
CA LEU A 7 0.25 -10.17 1.55
C LEU A 7 0.47 -9.03 0.55
N VAL A 8 1.00 -7.91 1.00
CA VAL A 8 1.42 -6.80 0.13
C VAL A 8 2.91 -6.87 -0.09
N LEU A 9 3.29 -6.76 -1.36
CA LEU A 9 4.65 -6.60 -1.81
C LEU A 9 4.82 -5.14 -2.22
N ASP A 10 5.60 -4.40 -1.44
CA ASP A 10 5.80 -2.96 -1.61
C ASP A 10 6.89 -2.66 -2.66
N ASP A 11 6.77 -1.51 -3.30
CA ASP A 11 7.49 -0.99 -4.47
C ASP A 11 9.02 -0.87 -4.29
N SER A 12 9.52 -0.90 -3.05
CA SER A 12 10.92 -0.65 -2.70
C SER A 12 11.96 -1.60 -3.34
N VAL A 13 11.52 -2.65 -4.04
CA VAL A 13 12.38 -3.61 -4.77
C VAL A 13 12.28 -3.44 -6.30
N PHE A 14 11.38 -2.59 -6.80
CA PHE A 14 11.01 -2.53 -8.20
C PHE A 14 11.36 -1.18 -8.80
N ILE A 15 12.27 -1.19 -9.77
CA ILE A 15 12.41 -0.30 -10.95
C ILE A 15 13.87 -0.44 -11.40
N ASP A 16 14.08 -1.16 -12.50
CA ASP A 16 15.22 -0.88 -13.37
C ASP A 16 14.70 0.11 -14.42
N GLN A 17 15.30 1.30 -14.50
CA GLN A 17 14.92 2.32 -15.49
C GLN A 17 15.28 1.81 -16.88
N ALA A 18 14.32 1.17 -17.56
CA ALA A 18 14.45 0.86 -18.96
C ALA A 18 14.20 2.12 -19.79
N THR A 19 15.10 2.37 -20.75
CA THR A 19 15.08 3.54 -21.63
C THR A 19 13.81 3.60 -22.48
N SER A 20 12.94 4.58 -22.19
CA SER A 20 11.89 5.24 -23.00
C SER A 20 10.94 4.47 -23.93
N GLU A 21 11.11 3.18 -24.23
CA GLU A 21 10.29 2.50 -25.26
C GLU A 21 9.78 1.10 -24.86
N CYS A 22 10.32 0.45 -23.84
CA CYS A 22 9.78 -0.80 -23.29
C CYS A 22 9.98 -0.85 -21.78
N TRP A 23 8.93 -1.17 -21.02
CA TRP A 23 9.04 -1.43 -19.60
C TRP A 23 9.02 -2.94 -19.34
N TYR A 24 9.91 -3.38 -18.46
CA TYR A 24 10.03 -4.75 -18.02
C TYR A 24 9.90 -4.79 -16.50
N ILE A 25 8.94 -5.56 -16.02
CA ILE A 25 8.74 -5.81 -14.60
C ILE A 25 9.02 -7.30 -14.39
N ALA A 26 10.10 -7.60 -13.68
CA ALA A 26 10.44 -8.96 -13.27
C ALA A 26 10.04 -9.16 -11.82
N TYR A 27 9.17 -10.11 -11.54
CA TYR A 27 8.84 -10.52 -10.18
C TYR A 27 9.33 -11.93 -9.90
N VAL A 28 10.34 -12.05 -9.03
CA VAL A 28 10.93 -13.33 -8.64
C VAL A 28 10.59 -13.60 -7.17
N GLN A 29 9.67 -14.53 -6.93
CA GLN A 29 9.47 -15.10 -5.59
C GLN A 29 9.31 -16.61 -5.66
N ARG A 30 9.78 -17.30 -4.63
CA ARG A 30 9.43 -18.70 -4.44
C ARG A 30 8.01 -18.74 -3.90
N MET A 31 7.09 -19.30 -4.66
CA MET A 31 5.70 -19.45 -4.25
C MET A 31 5.40 -20.93 -4.05
N ALA A 32 4.63 -21.25 -3.01
CA ALA A 32 4.07 -22.58 -2.85
C ALA A 32 2.98 -22.83 -3.93
N PRO A 33 2.72 -24.10 -4.31
CA PRO A 33 1.54 -24.44 -5.10
C PRO A 33 0.27 -23.89 -4.47
N GLY A 34 -0.68 -23.45 -5.30
CA GLY A 34 -1.91 -22.82 -4.80
C GLY A 34 -1.83 -21.31 -4.56
N THR A 35 -0.65 -20.70 -4.71
CA THR A 35 -0.48 -19.25 -4.56
C THR A 35 -1.09 -18.50 -5.75
N ILE A 36 -1.82 -17.43 -5.47
CA ILE A 36 -2.36 -16.49 -6.47
C ILE A 36 -1.74 -15.12 -6.22
N MET A 37 -1.35 -14.44 -7.28
CA MET A 37 -0.84 -13.08 -7.25
C MET A 37 -1.75 -12.15 -8.02
N GLU A 38 -2.02 -10.99 -7.45
CA GLU A 38 -2.78 -9.90 -8.05
C GLU A 38 -1.86 -8.69 -8.19
N PHE A 39 -1.90 -8.03 -9.35
CA PHE A 39 -1.07 -6.86 -9.64
C PHE A 39 -1.96 -5.64 -9.81
N TYR A 40 -1.64 -4.60 -9.04
CA TYR A 40 -2.34 -3.33 -9.03
C TYR A 40 -1.45 -2.24 -9.60
N GLY A 41 -2.05 -1.28 -10.29
CA GLY A 41 -1.33 -0.18 -10.88
C GLY A 41 -2.15 0.61 -11.88
N PHE A 42 -1.53 1.62 -12.47
CA PHE A 42 -2.14 2.49 -13.45
C PHE A 42 -2.01 1.91 -14.85
N THR A 43 -3.16 1.60 -15.44
CA THR A 43 -3.27 1.08 -16.81
C THR A 43 -3.08 2.18 -17.86
N PRO A 44 -2.55 1.85 -19.05
CA PRO A 44 -2.32 2.84 -20.10
C PRO A 44 -3.60 3.52 -20.63
N PRO A 45 -3.52 4.73 -21.21
CA PRO A 45 -4.64 5.42 -21.83
C PRO A 45 -5.21 4.67 -23.03
N ARG A 46 -6.52 4.82 -23.28
CA ARG A 46 -7.26 4.06 -24.31
C ARG A 46 -6.65 4.12 -25.72
N ASN A 47 -5.89 5.16 -26.05
CA ASN A 47 -5.27 5.34 -27.37
C ASN A 47 -3.87 4.72 -27.51
N THR A 48 -3.37 4.02 -26.49
CA THR A 48 -2.12 3.25 -26.53
C THR A 48 -2.39 1.75 -26.68
N ASP A 49 -1.32 0.95 -26.83
CA ASP A 49 -1.44 -0.51 -26.74
C ASP A 49 -2.09 -0.89 -25.41
N GLN A 50 -3.16 -1.68 -25.51
CA GLN A 50 -3.94 -2.17 -24.37
C GLN A 50 -3.60 -3.61 -24.00
N THR A 51 -2.49 -4.12 -24.52
CA THR A 51 -2.01 -5.48 -24.28
C THR A 51 -0.68 -5.49 -23.55
N PHE A 52 -0.41 -6.59 -22.84
CA PHE A 52 0.87 -6.89 -22.22
C PHE A 52 1.15 -8.39 -22.32
N ILE A 53 2.41 -8.76 -22.14
CA ILE A 53 2.84 -10.16 -22.20
C ILE A 53 3.22 -10.60 -20.80
N VAL A 54 2.68 -11.73 -20.36
CA VAL A 54 3.07 -12.39 -19.11
C VAL A 54 3.84 -13.65 -19.46
N THR A 55 4.99 -13.86 -18.82
CA THR A 55 5.76 -15.10 -18.94
C THR A 55 5.98 -15.72 -17.57
N PHE A 56 6.00 -17.05 -17.55
CA PHE A 56 6.13 -17.84 -16.32
C PHE A 56 7.47 -18.58 -16.30
N GLY A 57 8.14 -18.55 -15.14
CA GLY A 57 9.41 -19.25 -14.91
C GLY A 57 10.59 -18.69 -15.69
N GLY A 58 10.53 -17.43 -16.14
CA GLY A 58 11.59 -16.79 -16.94
C GLY A 58 11.81 -17.43 -18.31
N SER A 59 10.87 -18.27 -18.78
CA SER A 59 10.95 -18.95 -20.06
C SER A 59 10.13 -18.19 -21.11
N SER A 60 10.79 -17.67 -22.14
CA SER A 60 10.11 -17.05 -23.29
C SER A 60 9.25 -18.03 -24.11
N VAL A 61 9.36 -19.33 -23.84
CA VAL A 61 8.62 -20.39 -24.53
C VAL A 61 7.17 -20.47 -24.06
N ALA A 62 6.88 -20.11 -22.80
CA ALA A 62 5.53 -20.11 -22.24
C ALA A 62 5.13 -18.67 -21.86
N HIS A 63 4.39 -18.03 -22.75
CA HIS A 63 3.85 -16.69 -22.53
C HIS A 63 2.37 -16.61 -22.89
N SER A 64 1.65 -15.72 -22.23
CA SER A 64 0.31 -15.30 -22.60
C SER A 64 0.31 -13.81 -22.96
N ILE A 65 -0.53 -13.46 -23.93
CA ILE A 65 -0.84 -12.06 -24.23
C ILE A 65 -2.13 -11.76 -23.50
N GLU A 66 -2.09 -10.76 -22.63
CA GLU A 66 -3.20 -10.32 -21.79
C GLU A 66 -3.65 -8.92 -22.24
N GLU A 67 -4.91 -8.59 -21.96
CA GLU A 67 -5.50 -7.27 -22.19
C GLU A 67 -5.76 -6.58 -20.84
N TYR A 68 -5.53 -5.27 -20.76
CA TYR A 68 -5.90 -4.52 -19.57
C TYR A 68 -7.43 -4.53 -19.39
N PRO A 69 -7.96 -4.80 -18.19
CA PRO A 69 -9.40 -4.87 -17.96
C PRO A 69 -10.14 -3.57 -18.29
N LYS A 70 -9.49 -2.42 -18.02
CA LYS A 70 -10.00 -1.08 -18.30
C LYS A 70 -8.82 -0.15 -18.59
N PRO A 71 -8.91 0.76 -19.59
CA PRO A 71 -7.87 1.75 -19.86
C PRO A 71 -7.92 2.93 -18.88
N ASN A 72 -6.78 3.57 -18.65
CA ASN A 72 -6.64 4.80 -17.86
C ASN A 72 -7.25 4.74 -16.46
N VAL A 73 -6.98 3.65 -15.74
CA VAL A 73 -7.45 3.44 -14.37
C VAL A 73 -6.35 2.81 -13.50
N GLU A 74 -6.24 3.25 -12.25
CA GLU A 74 -5.57 2.56 -11.15
C GLU A 74 -6.49 1.48 -10.60
N ASP A 75 -6.17 0.23 -10.88
CA ASP A 75 -7.00 -0.93 -10.53
C ASP A 75 -6.18 -2.22 -10.56
N LEU A 76 -6.79 -3.33 -10.17
CA LEU A 76 -6.31 -4.67 -10.50
C LEU A 76 -6.22 -4.81 -12.02
N PHE A 77 -5.01 -5.00 -12.55
CA PHE A 77 -4.80 -5.16 -13.98
C PHE A 77 -4.42 -6.59 -14.38
N TYR A 78 -3.99 -7.42 -13.44
CA TYR A 78 -3.65 -8.83 -13.71
C TYR A 78 -3.78 -9.71 -12.48
N THR A 79 -4.34 -10.92 -12.67
CA THR A 79 -4.34 -11.99 -11.67
C THR A 79 -3.65 -13.22 -12.25
N SER A 80 -2.64 -13.74 -11.55
CA SER A 80 -1.92 -14.92 -11.98
C SER A 80 -2.81 -16.17 -11.93
N THR A 81 -2.54 -17.13 -12.80
CA THR A 81 -3.11 -18.47 -12.66
C THR A 81 -2.48 -19.19 -11.46
N VAL A 82 -3.22 -20.14 -10.88
CA VAL A 82 -2.72 -20.97 -9.77
C VAL A 82 -1.59 -21.85 -10.30
N ALA A 83 -0.41 -21.77 -9.69
CA ALA A 83 0.69 -22.68 -10.01
C ALA A 83 0.34 -24.10 -9.53
N GLU A 84 0.18 -25.04 -10.47
CA GLU A 84 -0.11 -26.45 -10.15
C GLU A 84 1.11 -27.23 -9.63
N ASP A 85 2.33 -26.83 -10.04
CA ASP A 85 3.57 -27.56 -9.73
C ASP A 85 4.53 -26.77 -8.81
N SER A 86 5.20 -27.49 -7.91
CA SER A 86 6.05 -27.00 -6.80
C SER A 86 7.42 -26.40 -7.18
N ALA A 87 7.54 -25.84 -8.37
CA ALA A 87 8.76 -25.15 -8.81
C ALA A 87 8.78 -23.69 -8.33
N ILE A 88 9.93 -23.02 -8.45
CA ILE A 88 10.04 -21.58 -8.28
C ILE A 88 9.46 -20.94 -9.54
N TRP A 89 8.41 -20.13 -9.40
CA TRP A 89 7.81 -19.42 -10.53
C TRP A 89 8.19 -17.95 -10.47
N THR A 90 8.80 -17.48 -11.55
CA THR A 90 8.98 -16.05 -11.81
C THR A 90 7.82 -15.59 -12.68
N ILE A 91 7.19 -14.47 -12.34
CA ILE A 91 6.21 -13.81 -13.20
C ILE A 91 6.92 -12.60 -13.79
N ASP A 92 7.07 -12.61 -15.11
CA ASP A 92 7.65 -11.51 -15.85
C ASP A 92 6.54 -10.84 -16.66
N ILE A 93 6.37 -9.53 -16.47
CA ILE A 93 5.39 -8.71 -17.19
C ILE A 93 6.15 -7.78 -18.12
N PHE A 94 5.84 -7.90 -19.42
CA PHE A 94 6.40 -7.07 -20.47
C PHE A 94 5.29 -6.21 -21.07
N THR A 95 5.53 -4.90 -21.17
CA THR A 95 4.57 -3.99 -21.78
C THR A 95 5.15 -3.37 -23.05
N ASN A 96 4.32 -3.31 -24.09
CA ASN A 96 4.66 -2.64 -25.35
C ASN A 96 4.21 -1.18 -25.31
N GLY A 97 4.58 -0.44 -24.26
CA GLY A 97 4.17 0.94 -24.14
C GLY A 97 4.67 1.62 -22.87
N PRO A 98 4.71 2.96 -22.85
CA PRO A 98 5.41 3.69 -21.80
C PRO A 98 4.66 3.84 -20.46
N GLN A 99 3.49 3.23 -20.26
CA GLN A 99 2.48 3.77 -19.33
C GLN A 99 1.81 2.77 -18.39
N LEU A 100 2.41 1.60 -18.14
CA LEU A 100 2.04 0.81 -16.97
C LEU A 100 2.86 1.30 -15.78
N PHE A 101 2.20 1.89 -14.79
CA PHE A 101 2.83 2.22 -13.51
C PHE A 101 2.37 1.17 -12.50
N PHE A 102 3.27 0.27 -12.16
CA PHE A 102 3.02 -0.69 -11.10
C PHE A 102 2.98 0.04 -9.75
N ASP A 103 1.97 -0.28 -8.95
CA ASP A 103 1.82 0.27 -7.61
C ASP A 103 2.23 -0.80 -6.59
N TYR A 104 1.40 -1.82 -6.41
CA TYR A 104 1.72 -2.95 -5.53
C TYR A 104 1.21 -4.28 -6.09
N ALA A 105 1.75 -5.37 -5.55
CA ALA A 105 1.26 -6.71 -5.81
C ALA A 105 0.77 -7.33 -4.51
N VAL A 106 -0.25 -8.16 -4.65
CA VAL A 106 -0.91 -8.84 -3.55
C VAL A 106 -0.81 -10.35 -3.74
N VAL A 107 -0.44 -11.08 -2.69
CA VAL A 107 -0.27 -12.54 -2.76
C VAL A 107 -1.20 -13.23 -1.77
N THR A 108 -2.03 -14.13 -2.29
CA THR A 108 -2.77 -15.07 -1.45
C THR A 108 -1.87 -16.26 -1.15
N VAL A 109 -1.54 -16.47 0.13
CA VAL A 109 -0.63 -17.53 0.56
C VAL A 109 -1.34 -18.71 1.22
N THR A 110 -0.67 -19.87 1.20
CA THR A 110 -1.14 -21.08 1.88
C THR A 110 -0.82 -21.04 3.38
N GLU A 111 -1.49 -21.90 4.17
CA GLU A 111 -1.36 -21.94 5.64
C GLU A 111 0.10 -22.09 6.13
N LEU A 112 0.95 -22.79 5.39
CA LEU A 112 2.34 -23.07 5.82
C LEU A 112 3.36 -22.06 5.31
N GLU A 113 2.94 -21.06 4.53
CA GLU A 113 3.84 -20.06 3.97
C GLU A 113 4.38 -19.16 5.08
N SER A 114 5.69 -18.87 5.03
CA SER A 114 6.31 -18.01 6.03
C SER A 114 5.92 -16.55 5.81
N LEU A 115 5.50 -15.89 6.89
CA LEU A 115 5.10 -14.48 6.90
C LEU A 115 6.14 -13.56 7.52
N GLN A 116 7.33 -14.09 7.84
CA GLN A 116 8.36 -13.29 8.48
C GLN A 116 8.82 -12.16 7.57
N GLY A 117 8.73 -10.92 8.07
CA GLY A 117 9.08 -9.71 7.33
C GLY A 117 8.10 -9.34 6.22
N GLN A 118 6.96 -10.03 6.11
CA GLN A 118 5.90 -9.70 5.16
C GLN A 118 4.93 -8.68 5.77
N THR A 119 4.09 -8.09 4.92
CA THR A 119 2.99 -7.22 5.32
C THR A 119 1.69 -7.88 4.91
N ILE A 120 0.73 -7.98 5.83
CA ILE A 120 -0.63 -8.44 5.55
C ILE A 120 -1.49 -7.24 5.18
N ILE A 121 -2.37 -7.39 4.18
CA ILE A 121 -3.47 -6.46 3.89
C ILE A 121 -4.80 -7.09 4.26
N VAL A 122 -5.66 -6.27 4.84
CA VAL A 122 -7.03 -6.58 5.26
C VAL A 122 -7.93 -5.57 4.58
N ASP A 123 -8.64 -6.04 3.56
CA ASP A 123 -9.65 -5.28 2.83
C ASP A 123 -10.80 -4.81 3.75
N ASP A 124 -11.44 -3.68 3.44
CA ASP A 124 -12.53 -3.11 4.24
C ASP A 124 -13.73 -4.05 4.39
N SER A 125 -13.97 -4.91 3.39
CA SER A 125 -15.05 -5.89 3.41
C SER A 125 -14.74 -7.13 4.28
N ASN A 126 -13.52 -7.22 4.83
CA ASN A 126 -13.10 -8.37 5.64
C ASN A 126 -13.83 -8.40 6.99
N THR A 127 -14.35 -9.57 7.36
CA THR A 127 -15.10 -9.79 8.61
C THR A 127 -14.28 -9.63 9.89
N GLU A 128 -12.96 -9.51 9.80
CA GLU A 128 -12.08 -9.18 10.92
C GLU A 128 -12.25 -7.73 11.41
N ILE A 129 -12.80 -6.87 10.55
CA ILE A 129 -13.14 -5.49 10.91
C ILE A 129 -14.58 -5.44 11.40
N ASN A 130 -14.77 -5.08 12.67
CA ASN A 130 -16.08 -4.95 13.28
C ASN A 130 -16.53 -3.49 13.20
N TRP A 131 -17.41 -3.19 12.26
CA TRP A 131 -18.02 -1.88 12.07
C TRP A 131 -19.18 -1.65 13.06
N ALA A 132 -19.26 -0.45 13.65
CA ALA A 132 -20.36 -0.04 14.52
C ALA A 132 -20.81 1.39 14.24
N GLY A 133 -22.13 1.59 14.26
CA GLY A 133 -22.75 2.88 13.92
C GLY A 133 -23.45 2.82 12.57
N SER A 134 -23.42 3.93 11.83
CA SER A 134 -24.13 4.12 10.56
C SER A 134 -23.21 4.02 9.33
N TRP A 135 -22.16 3.18 9.41
CA TRP A 135 -21.25 2.94 8.29
C TRP A 135 -21.97 2.45 7.05
N VAL A 136 -21.58 2.99 5.90
CA VAL A 136 -22.09 2.61 4.58
C VAL A 136 -20.95 2.05 3.74
N GLU A 137 -21.12 0.82 3.28
CA GLU A 137 -20.25 0.23 2.27
C GLU A 137 -20.54 0.86 0.89
N ARG A 138 -19.51 1.39 0.25
CA ARG A 138 -19.54 1.92 -1.12
C ARG A 138 -18.77 0.98 -2.03
N LYS A 139 -19.36 0.61 -3.17
CA LYS A 139 -18.77 -0.33 -4.13
C LYS A 139 -18.75 0.23 -5.54
N ASN A 140 -17.81 -0.25 -6.35
CA ASN A 140 -17.78 -0.02 -7.80
C ASN A 140 -17.88 1.46 -8.20
N TYR A 141 -17.08 2.30 -7.55
CA TYR A 141 -16.96 3.70 -7.88
C TYR A 141 -15.50 4.06 -8.11
N THR A 142 -15.27 5.18 -8.76
CA THR A 142 -13.94 5.69 -9.05
C THR A 142 -13.64 6.92 -8.20
N LEU A 143 -12.40 6.98 -7.77
CA LEU A 143 -11.76 8.10 -7.12
C LEU A 143 -11.06 8.95 -8.18
N TYR A 144 -10.92 10.22 -7.88
CA TYR A 144 -10.21 11.13 -8.77
C TYR A 144 -8.70 10.95 -8.55
N GLY A 145 -8.04 10.32 -9.52
CA GLY A 145 -6.59 10.25 -9.55
C GLY A 145 -6.01 11.60 -9.94
N LEU A 146 -5.26 12.21 -9.03
CA LEU A 146 -4.56 13.47 -9.28
C LEU A 146 -3.14 13.27 -9.82
N LEU A 147 -2.74 12.01 -10.02
CA LEU A 147 -1.47 11.70 -10.65
C LEU A 147 -1.53 12.14 -12.12
N GLU A 148 -0.78 13.19 -12.43
CA GLU A 148 -0.57 13.64 -13.79
C GLU A 148 0.54 12.79 -14.42
N LEU A 149 0.13 11.84 -15.27
CA LEU A 149 1.05 10.96 -15.97
C LEU A 149 1.39 11.56 -17.33
N ASP A 150 2.60 12.12 -17.44
CA ASP A 150 3.10 12.65 -18.70
C ASP A 150 3.60 11.50 -19.59
N ALA A 151 2.84 11.22 -20.65
CA ALA A 151 3.27 10.30 -21.68
C ALA A 151 4.40 10.90 -22.53
N PRO A 152 5.33 10.09 -23.09
CA PRO A 152 6.42 10.57 -23.94
C PRO A 152 5.99 11.38 -25.18
N ASN A 153 4.72 11.28 -25.59
CA ASN A 153 4.13 12.04 -26.68
C ASN A 153 3.53 13.39 -26.24
N GLY A 154 3.72 13.79 -24.97
CA GLY A 154 3.18 15.01 -24.39
C GLY A 154 1.69 14.94 -24.07
N ILE A 155 1.10 13.72 -24.05
CA ILE A 155 -0.27 13.53 -23.56
C ILE A 155 -0.21 13.40 -22.04
N THR A 156 -0.81 14.37 -21.38
CA THR A 156 -1.11 14.29 -19.95
C THR A 156 -2.29 13.35 -19.74
N SER A 157 -2.08 12.26 -19.00
CA SER A 157 -3.16 11.40 -18.54
C SER A 157 -3.45 11.57 -17.06
N ARG A 158 -4.73 11.47 -16.71
CA ARG A 158 -5.21 11.48 -15.32
C ARG A 158 -6.05 10.23 -15.13
N PRO A 159 -5.43 9.11 -14.75
CA PRO A 159 -6.16 7.88 -14.55
C PRO A 159 -7.19 8.07 -13.44
N GLU A 160 -8.37 7.49 -13.64
CA GLU A 160 -9.29 7.27 -12.52
C GLU A 160 -8.63 6.31 -11.53
N ALA A 161 -8.97 6.37 -10.25
CA ALA A 161 -8.51 5.39 -9.29
C ALA A 161 -9.66 4.56 -8.74
N ARG A 162 -9.39 3.35 -8.28
CA ARG A 162 -10.35 2.56 -7.51
C ARG A 162 -9.79 2.22 -6.14
N PRO A 163 -10.64 2.16 -5.11
CA PRO A 163 -10.26 1.57 -3.84
C PRO A 163 -9.74 0.14 -4.01
N HIS A 164 -8.87 -0.30 -3.10
CA HIS A 164 -8.50 -1.71 -2.98
C HIS A 164 -9.77 -2.57 -2.81
N GLY A 165 -9.78 -3.77 -3.39
CA GLY A 165 -10.97 -4.64 -3.36
C GLY A 165 -12.23 -4.07 -4.01
N ASN A 166 -12.17 -2.88 -4.64
CA ASN A 166 -13.29 -2.18 -5.26
C ASN A 166 -14.42 -1.80 -4.27
N SER A 167 -14.12 -1.67 -2.97
CA SER A 167 -15.01 -1.20 -1.91
C SER A 167 -14.35 -0.22 -0.94
N THR A 168 -15.17 0.54 -0.22
CA THR A 168 -14.77 1.24 1.00
C THR A 168 -15.90 1.21 2.01
N HIS A 169 -15.58 1.45 3.28
CA HIS A 169 -16.53 1.78 4.32
C HIS A 169 -16.44 3.27 4.68
N GLU A 170 -17.59 3.94 4.66
CA GLU A 170 -17.70 5.37 4.84
C GLU A 170 -18.61 5.72 6.02
N SER A 171 -18.24 6.74 6.80
CA SER A 171 -19.10 7.31 7.84
C SER A 171 -18.89 8.81 8.01
N ASP A 172 -19.99 9.52 8.25
CA ASP A 172 -20.06 10.91 8.71
C ASP A 172 -20.75 11.04 10.09
N GLY A 173 -21.04 9.91 10.75
CA GLY A 173 -21.74 9.84 12.02
C GLY A 173 -20.80 9.99 13.21
N ILE A 174 -20.98 11.05 14.03
CA ILE A 174 -20.26 11.18 15.30
C ILE A 174 -20.60 10.00 16.22
N GLY A 175 -19.58 9.33 16.73
CA GLY A 175 -19.67 8.12 17.54
C GLY A 175 -19.59 6.82 16.75
N ASP A 176 -19.65 6.87 15.42
CA ASP A 176 -19.39 5.70 14.58
C ASP A 176 -17.94 5.24 14.78
N SER A 177 -17.73 3.93 14.72
CA SER A 177 -16.45 3.32 15.05
C SER A 177 -16.20 2.01 14.32
N PHE A 178 -14.94 1.58 14.27
CA PHE A 178 -14.60 0.20 13.96
C PHE A 178 -13.62 -0.35 15.00
N ILE A 179 -13.64 -1.66 15.16
CA ILE A 179 -12.68 -2.41 15.98
C ILE A 179 -11.95 -3.42 15.10
N PHE A 180 -10.63 -3.41 15.19
CA PHE A 180 -9.76 -4.36 14.51
C PHE A 180 -8.76 -4.95 15.50
N GLN A 181 -8.68 -6.28 15.55
CA GLN A 181 -7.74 -7.01 16.41
C GLN A 181 -6.73 -7.76 15.55
N PHE A 182 -5.46 -7.62 15.89
CA PHE A 182 -4.37 -8.22 15.11
C PHE A 182 -3.23 -8.66 16.02
N GLN A 183 -2.37 -9.54 15.50
CA GLN A 183 -1.12 -9.90 16.16
C GLN A 183 0.04 -9.47 15.27
N GLY A 184 0.83 -8.48 15.72
CA GLY A 184 1.77 -7.80 14.83
C GLY A 184 2.80 -6.90 15.52
N THR A 185 3.53 -6.15 14.69
CA THR A 185 4.57 -5.19 15.11
C THR A 185 4.41 -3.82 14.45
N SER A 186 3.47 -3.67 13.51
CA SER A 186 3.11 -2.39 12.91
C SER A 186 1.64 -2.40 12.48
N ILE A 187 1.06 -1.22 12.25
CA ILE A 187 -0.26 -1.09 11.64
C ILE A 187 -0.35 0.20 10.81
N LEU A 188 -1.09 0.14 9.71
CA LEU A 188 -1.50 1.27 8.89
C LEU A 188 -3.01 1.14 8.61
N VAL A 189 -3.76 2.21 8.86
CA VAL A 189 -5.14 2.36 8.39
C VAL A 189 -5.12 3.30 7.20
N ALA A 190 -5.52 2.81 6.04
CA ALA A 190 -5.53 3.56 4.79
C ALA A 190 -6.95 3.73 4.24
N GLY A 191 -7.14 4.76 3.46
CA GLY A 191 -8.44 5.09 2.89
C GLY A 191 -8.37 6.18 1.85
N VAL A 192 -9.46 6.92 1.70
CA VAL A 192 -9.53 8.06 0.79
C VAL A 192 -9.26 9.34 1.57
N ALA A 193 -8.42 10.22 1.04
CA ALA A 193 -8.09 11.49 1.67
C ALA A 193 -9.37 12.33 1.92
N PRO A 194 -9.60 12.81 3.16
CA PRO A 194 -10.77 13.61 3.48
C PRO A 194 -10.92 14.84 2.59
N LEU A 195 -12.16 15.15 2.20
CA LEU A 195 -12.47 16.30 1.37
C LEU A 195 -13.90 16.79 1.61
N ASN A 196 -14.17 18.05 1.26
CA ASN A 196 -15.52 18.58 1.30
C ASN A 196 -16.30 18.26 0.02
N ARG A 197 -17.28 17.37 0.14
CA ARG A 197 -18.07 16.79 -0.95
C ARG A 197 -19.20 17.69 -1.46
N THR A 198 -19.38 18.91 -0.92
CA THR A 198 -20.36 19.87 -1.48
C THR A 198 -20.02 20.29 -2.90
N VAL A 199 -18.79 20.05 -3.36
CA VAL A 199 -18.40 20.29 -4.73
C VAL A 199 -18.88 19.09 -5.55
N GLU A 200 -19.95 19.28 -6.31
CA GLU A 200 -20.55 18.31 -7.26
C GLU A 200 -19.59 17.84 -8.39
N SER A 201 -18.27 18.05 -8.26
CA SER A 201 -17.28 17.73 -9.29
C SER A 201 -16.89 16.27 -9.40
N PHE A 202 -17.57 15.35 -8.69
CA PHE A 202 -17.29 13.90 -8.77
C PHE A 202 -17.94 13.20 -9.96
N THR A 203 -18.78 13.90 -10.74
CA THR A 203 -19.30 13.38 -12.00
C THR A 203 -18.72 14.17 -13.17
N VAL A 204 -17.62 13.69 -13.76
CA VAL A 204 -17.21 14.17 -15.08
C VAL A 204 -18.00 13.39 -16.12
N GLY A 205 -19.14 13.94 -16.52
CA GLY A 205 -19.46 13.95 -17.94
C GLY A 205 -18.57 15.02 -18.58
N ASP A 206 -17.68 14.61 -19.48
CA ASP A 206 -16.95 15.30 -20.56
C ASP A 206 -16.38 16.73 -20.35
N HIS A 207 -16.61 17.40 -19.23
CA HIS A 207 -16.31 18.81 -18.99
C HIS A 207 -15.15 18.97 -18.02
N GLU A 208 -14.24 19.89 -18.37
CA GLU A 208 -12.99 20.23 -17.69
C GLU A 208 -12.99 19.97 -16.18
N SER A 209 -12.04 19.15 -15.73
CA SER A 209 -11.76 18.95 -14.32
C SER A 209 -11.46 20.29 -13.65
N VAL A 210 -12.24 20.64 -12.62
CA VAL A 210 -11.91 21.77 -11.76
C VAL A 210 -10.70 21.36 -10.92
N LEU A 211 -9.52 21.84 -11.34
CA LEU A 211 -8.21 21.50 -10.77
C LEU A 211 -8.06 21.87 -9.29
N ASP A 212 -8.93 22.75 -8.80
CA ASP A 212 -8.99 23.18 -7.41
C ASP A 212 -10.46 23.18 -6.98
N PRO A 213 -11.02 22.07 -6.47
CA PRO A 213 -12.35 22.12 -5.91
C PRO A 213 -12.38 23.24 -4.85
N PRO A 214 -13.37 24.15 -4.89
CA PRO A 214 -13.43 25.24 -3.93
C PRO A 214 -13.33 24.65 -2.52
N VAL A 215 -12.30 25.10 -1.78
CA VAL A 215 -12.01 24.70 -0.40
C VAL A 215 -13.12 25.19 0.51
N SER A 216 -14.26 24.50 0.50
CA SER A 216 -15.30 24.69 1.51
C SER A 216 -14.79 24.09 2.82
N ASN A 217 -14.85 24.88 3.90
CA ASN A 217 -14.31 24.47 5.19
C ASN A 217 -14.95 23.16 5.67
N PHE A 218 -14.14 22.15 5.93
CA PHE A 218 -14.54 20.95 6.65
C PHE A 218 -13.64 20.73 7.86
N ARG A 219 -14.15 19.96 8.81
CA ARG A 219 -13.41 19.42 9.94
C ARG A 219 -13.81 17.96 10.13
N LEU A 220 -12.83 17.08 10.18
CA LEU A 220 -13.00 15.67 10.52
C LEU A 220 -12.04 15.36 11.66
N GLU A 221 -12.55 14.98 12.82
CA GLU A 221 -11.74 14.53 13.96
C GLU A 221 -11.98 13.05 14.20
N LEU A 222 -10.90 12.29 14.22
CA LEU A 222 -10.89 10.86 14.51
C LEU A 222 -10.10 10.62 15.78
N ASN A 223 -10.53 9.65 16.59
CA ASN A 223 -9.77 9.17 17.73
C ASN A 223 -9.39 7.70 17.51
N PHE A 224 -8.09 7.42 17.50
CA PHE A 224 -7.54 6.07 17.40
C PHE A 224 -7.08 5.64 18.78
N THR A 225 -7.63 4.53 19.29
CA THR A 225 -7.21 3.92 20.56
C THR A 225 -6.55 2.59 20.27
N LEU A 226 -5.23 2.53 20.48
CA LEU A 226 -4.43 1.32 20.30
C LEU A 226 -3.96 0.83 21.67
N ASP A 227 -4.43 -0.36 22.06
CA ASP A 227 -4.13 -0.98 23.37
C ASP A 227 -4.39 -0.04 24.57
N GLY A 228 -5.51 0.67 24.51
CA GLY A 228 -5.92 1.63 25.54
C GLY A 228 -5.22 3.00 25.49
N HIS A 229 -4.32 3.23 24.52
CA HIS A 229 -3.68 4.52 24.31
C HIS A 229 -4.38 5.26 23.17
N SER A 230 -5.01 6.39 23.49
CA SER A 230 -5.78 7.18 22.52
C SER A 230 -4.96 8.34 21.93
N GLU A 231 -5.09 8.52 20.62
CA GLU A 231 -4.57 9.64 19.85
C GLU A 231 -5.69 10.21 18.98
N SER A 232 -5.93 11.53 19.09
CA SER A 232 -6.91 12.22 18.25
C SER A 232 -6.21 12.95 17.11
N VAL A 233 -6.70 12.76 15.89
CA VAL A 233 -6.19 13.39 14.67
C VAL A 233 -7.29 14.25 14.07
N VAL A 234 -6.95 15.49 13.74
CA VAL A 234 -7.88 16.47 13.16
C VAL A 234 -7.46 16.80 11.74
N TYR A 235 -8.41 16.68 10.83
CA TYR A 235 -8.26 16.92 9.41
C TYR A 235 -9.11 18.13 9.02
N THR A 236 -8.48 19.08 8.33
CA THR A 236 -9.10 20.33 7.85
C THR A 236 -8.52 20.70 6.49
N ASN A 237 -9.11 21.69 5.82
CA ASN A 237 -8.63 22.17 4.52
C ASN A 237 -7.13 22.54 4.53
N GLY A 238 -6.40 22.07 3.52
CA GLY A 238 -5.05 22.57 3.20
C GLY A 238 -3.91 22.07 4.09
N GLY A 239 -4.13 21.02 4.88
CA GLY A 239 -3.10 20.46 5.79
C GLY A 239 -2.51 19.11 5.37
N PHE A 240 -2.90 18.56 4.23
CA PHE A 240 -2.57 17.18 3.86
C PHE A 240 -1.36 17.10 2.92
N PRO A 241 -0.53 16.04 3.03
CA PRO A 241 0.52 15.77 2.07
C PRO A 241 -0.03 15.32 0.71
N GLN A 242 -1.26 14.81 0.68
CA GLN A 242 -1.95 14.33 -0.51
C GLN A 242 -3.19 15.21 -0.77
N PRO A 243 -3.59 15.39 -2.03
CA PRO A 243 -4.85 16.06 -2.34
C PRO A 243 -6.07 15.33 -1.75
N GLY A 244 -7.14 16.07 -1.47
CA GLY A 244 -8.41 15.49 -1.03
C GLY A 244 -8.98 14.55 -2.10
N GLY A 245 -9.51 13.40 -1.68
CA GLY A 245 -10.09 12.39 -2.58
C GLY A 245 -9.10 11.41 -3.18
N SER A 246 -7.79 11.58 -2.95
CA SER A 246 -6.78 10.61 -3.39
C SER A 246 -6.91 9.29 -2.60
N PRO A 247 -6.66 8.12 -3.25
CA PRO A 247 -6.59 6.83 -2.58
C PRO A 247 -5.34 6.72 -1.69
N HIS A 248 -5.20 5.61 -0.96
CA HIS A 248 -4.01 5.28 -0.16
C HIS A 248 -3.63 6.35 0.88
N PHE A 249 -4.62 7.09 1.39
CA PHE A 249 -4.40 8.12 2.41
C PHE A 249 -4.20 7.49 3.80
N PRO A 250 -3.07 7.74 4.48
CA PRO A 250 -2.77 7.12 5.77
C PRO A 250 -3.46 7.88 6.92
N TYR A 251 -4.55 7.32 7.43
CA TYR A 251 -5.27 7.88 8.60
C TYR A 251 -4.55 7.65 9.92
N LEU A 252 -3.89 6.50 10.06
CA LEU A 252 -3.10 6.11 11.23
C LEU A 252 -1.93 5.27 10.74
N ARG A 253 -0.73 5.51 11.29
CA ARG A 253 0.45 4.66 11.05
C ARG A 253 1.26 4.50 12.31
N ASN A 254 1.59 3.26 12.66
CA ASN A 254 2.54 2.93 13.72
C ASN A 254 3.46 1.79 13.26
N ASP A 255 4.75 2.08 13.11
CA ASP A 255 5.75 1.15 12.58
C ASP A 255 6.57 0.43 13.69
N SER A 256 6.21 0.60 14.97
CA SER A 256 7.06 0.19 16.10
C SER A 256 6.25 -0.29 17.31
N LEU A 257 5.30 -1.18 17.07
CA LEU A 257 4.58 -1.88 18.14
C LEU A 257 5.43 -3.01 18.71
N SER A 258 5.27 -3.28 20.00
CA SER A 258 5.80 -4.50 20.61
C SER A 258 5.11 -5.70 20.01
N GLU A 259 5.86 -6.74 19.64
CA GLU A 259 5.29 -8.02 19.21
C GLU A 259 4.22 -8.53 20.19
N GLY A 260 3.02 -8.78 19.68
CA GLY A 260 1.91 -9.28 20.49
C GLY A 260 0.55 -9.05 19.86
N ASN A 261 -0.48 -9.29 20.67
CA ASN A 261 -1.87 -9.03 20.29
C ASN A 261 -2.20 -7.56 20.57
N HIS A 262 -2.83 -6.93 19.59
CA HIS A 262 -3.22 -5.53 19.63
C HIS A 262 -4.72 -5.38 19.36
N THR A 263 -5.31 -4.35 19.93
CA THR A 263 -6.68 -3.93 19.61
C THR A 263 -6.68 -2.47 19.22
N LEU A 264 -7.04 -2.20 17.96
CA LEU A 264 -7.26 -0.86 17.44
C LEU A 264 -8.75 -0.56 17.43
N ILE A 265 -9.12 0.61 17.97
CA ILE A 265 -10.46 1.18 17.89
C ILE A 265 -10.33 2.55 17.25
N MET A 266 -11.05 2.79 16.16
CA MET A 266 -11.21 4.14 15.59
C MET A 266 -12.60 4.63 15.93
N THR A 267 -12.74 5.89 16.33
CA THR A 267 -14.03 6.55 16.57
C THR A 267 -14.08 7.90 15.88
N VAL A 268 -15.19 8.20 15.20
CA VAL A 268 -15.49 9.51 14.63
C VAL A 268 -15.91 10.45 15.76
N VAL A 269 -15.13 11.50 16.03
CA VAL A 269 -15.33 12.42 17.16
C VAL A 269 -16.05 13.69 16.73
N ASP A 270 -15.71 14.24 15.56
CA ASP A 270 -16.34 15.43 15.03
C ASP A 270 -16.38 15.37 13.49
N VAL A 271 -17.49 15.83 12.95
CA VAL A 271 -17.71 15.98 11.51
C VAL A 271 -18.43 17.30 11.30
N THR A 272 -17.74 18.26 10.69
CA THR A 272 -18.30 19.56 10.30
C THR A 272 -18.05 19.80 8.81
N GLY A 273 -19.06 20.32 8.11
CA GLY A 273 -19.06 20.41 6.65
C GLY A 273 -19.56 19.11 6.01
N ASN A 274 -19.54 19.03 4.68
CA ASN A 274 -19.92 17.82 3.96
C ASN A 274 -18.69 16.93 3.77
N THR A 275 -18.19 16.34 4.85
CA THR A 275 -17.03 15.44 4.84
C THR A 275 -17.39 14.14 5.53
N SER A 276 -16.62 13.10 5.27
CA SER A 276 -16.73 11.80 5.93
C SER A 276 -15.34 11.18 6.08
N VAL A 277 -15.22 10.21 6.96
CA VAL A 277 -14.10 9.25 6.91
C VAL A 277 -14.45 8.16 5.89
N VAL A 278 -13.45 7.74 5.12
CA VAL A 278 -13.58 6.66 4.13
C VAL A 278 -12.39 5.73 4.30
N ILE A 279 -12.63 4.51 4.76
CA ILE A 279 -11.62 3.48 5.01
C ILE A 279 -11.64 2.47 3.86
N ASP A 280 -10.46 2.10 3.38
CA ASP A 280 -10.26 1.20 2.24
C ASP A 280 -9.60 -0.11 2.68
N TYR A 281 -8.47 -0.03 3.38
CA TYR A 281 -7.81 -1.22 3.89
C TYR A 281 -6.96 -0.94 5.11
N ILE A 282 -6.60 -2.01 5.81
CA ILE A 282 -5.64 -2.00 6.91
C ILE A 282 -4.45 -2.87 6.52
N THR A 283 -3.22 -2.42 6.80
CA THR A 283 -2.05 -3.31 6.72
C THR A 283 -1.35 -3.44 8.06
N TYR A 284 -0.69 -4.58 8.27
CA TYR A 284 0.13 -4.81 9.46
C TYR A 284 1.23 -5.83 9.19
N LYS A 285 2.35 -5.72 9.91
CA LYS A 285 3.40 -6.76 9.91
C LYS A 285 3.08 -7.80 10.98
N PRO A 286 2.83 -9.07 10.64
CA PRO A 286 2.46 -10.09 11.60
C PRO A 286 3.64 -10.42 12.52
N SER A 287 3.33 -10.88 13.73
CA SER A 287 4.33 -11.44 14.66
C SER A 287 4.19 -12.95 14.84
N PHE A 288 3.43 -13.60 13.95
CA PHE A 288 3.34 -15.06 13.84
C PHE A 288 4.12 -15.55 12.61
N ALA A 289 4.56 -16.81 12.64
CA ALA A 289 5.50 -17.33 11.66
C ALA A 289 4.85 -17.71 10.32
N THR A 290 3.65 -18.30 10.35
CA THR A 290 2.95 -18.80 9.16
C THR A 290 1.49 -18.38 9.13
N ALA A 291 0.85 -18.37 7.95
CA ALA A 291 -0.56 -17.99 7.83
C ALA A 291 -1.50 -18.86 8.69
N GLY A 292 -1.18 -20.15 8.88
CA GLY A 292 -1.90 -21.08 9.75
C GLY A 292 -1.77 -20.78 11.24
N ASP A 293 -0.73 -20.04 11.64
CA ASP A 293 -0.55 -19.57 13.02
C ASP A 293 -1.34 -18.28 13.32
N LYS A 294 -2.03 -17.70 12.33
CA LYS A 294 -2.81 -16.46 12.51
C LYS A 294 -3.85 -16.67 13.63
N PRO A 295 -3.80 -15.88 14.71
CA PRO A 295 -4.76 -16.02 15.79
C PRO A 295 -6.16 -15.64 15.31
N THR A 296 -7.16 -16.36 15.83
CA THR A 296 -8.57 -15.98 15.69
C THR A 296 -8.98 -15.18 16.92
N PHE A 297 -9.48 -13.98 16.70
CA PHE A 297 -9.97 -13.13 17.77
C PHE A 297 -11.48 -13.32 17.93
N PRO A 298 -12.00 -13.44 19.17
CA PRO A 298 -13.43 -13.50 19.38
C PRO A 298 -14.08 -12.15 18.99
N PRO A 299 -15.29 -12.15 18.41
CA PRO A 299 -16.00 -10.92 18.13
C PRO A 299 -16.15 -10.08 19.41
N ILE A 300 -15.73 -8.82 19.36
CA ILE A 300 -15.98 -7.88 20.45
C ILE A 300 -17.41 -7.36 20.27
N SER A 301 -18.29 -7.73 21.19
CA SER A 301 -19.64 -7.19 21.23
C SER A 301 -19.60 -5.71 21.60
N ILE A 302 -19.75 -4.84 20.58
CA ILE A 302 -19.97 -3.40 20.77
C ILE A 302 -21.40 -3.25 21.28
N THR A 303 -21.58 -3.46 22.58
CA THR A 303 -22.87 -3.25 23.22
C THR A 303 -23.01 -1.75 23.32
N GLY A 304 -23.77 -1.15 22.39
CA GLY A 304 -23.95 0.30 22.31
C GLY A 304 -24.23 0.86 23.68
N SER A 305 -23.26 1.60 24.24
CA SER A 305 -23.49 2.35 25.46
C SER A 305 -24.48 3.44 25.09
N ASN A 306 -25.77 3.16 25.27
CA ASN A 306 -26.77 4.20 25.38
C ASN A 306 -26.28 5.15 26.47
N ASN A 307 -25.86 6.34 26.04
CA ASN A 307 -25.43 7.45 26.87
C ASN A 307 -26.41 7.66 28.04
N THR A 308 -26.09 7.09 29.19
CA THR A 308 -26.57 7.58 30.47
C THR A 308 -25.44 8.42 31.03
N ALA A 309 -25.49 9.71 30.72
CA ALA A 309 -24.56 10.71 31.22
C ALA A 309 -24.46 10.61 32.76
N PRO A 310 -23.27 10.45 33.33
CA PRO A 310 -23.08 10.65 34.77
C PRO A 310 -23.25 12.15 35.07
N ALA A 311 -24.12 12.46 36.03
CA ALA A 311 -24.38 13.81 36.49
C ALA A 311 -23.07 14.52 36.92
N PRO A 312 -22.91 15.84 36.65
CA PRO A 312 -21.71 16.59 37.04
C PRO A 312 -21.65 16.76 38.56
N GLY A 313 -20.64 16.16 39.18
CA GLY A 313 -20.24 16.44 40.57
C GLY A 313 -19.37 17.69 40.67
N PRO A 314 -19.40 18.41 41.81
CA PRO A 314 -18.89 19.77 41.90
C PRO A 314 -17.36 19.87 42.03
N SER A 315 -16.84 20.85 41.29
CA SER A 315 -15.58 21.59 41.39
C SER A 315 -14.71 21.38 42.63
N GLY A 316 -13.50 20.85 42.41
CA GLY A 316 -12.39 20.87 43.35
C GLY A 316 -11.18 21.61 42.75
N THR A 317 -10.92 22.81 43.25
CA THR A 317 -9.80 23.70 42.90
C THR A 317 -8.51 23.25 43.60
N GLN A 318 -7.45 22.96 42.86
CA GLN A 318 -6.02 22.95 43.27
C GLN A 318 -5.19 22.70 41.99
N GLY A 319 -4.21 23.49 41.57
CA GLY A 319 -3.37 24.44 42.28
C GLY A 319 -1.95 23.91 42.43
N SER A 320 -1.18 23.77 41.34
CA SER A 320 0.31 23.73 41.40
C SER A 320 0.97 23.78 40.01
N ASN A 321 1.82 24.79 39.83
CA ASN A 321 2.92 24.94 38.86
C ASN A 321 3.71 23.63 38.62
N PRO A 322 4.26 23.42 37.41
CA PRO A 322 5.71 23.67 37.27
C PRO A 322 6.19 24.21 35.90
N THR A 323 7.18 25.11 36.02
CA THR A 323 8.48 25.10 35.33
C THR A 323 8.56 25.22 33.80
N GLN A 324 9.10 26.38 33.40
CA GLN A 324 9.61 26.75 32.08
C GLN A 324 10.51 25.68 31.44
N ALA A 325 10.22 25.35 30.18
CA ALA A 325 11.12 24.64 29.27
C ALA A 325 11.98 25.65 28.47
N PRO A 326 13.24 25.30 28.13
CA PRO A 326 14.18 26.21 27.48
C PRO A 326 13.90 26.36 25.98
N GLY A 327 13.97 27.60 25.50
CA GLY A 327 13.72 27.98 24.11
C GLY A 327 14.76 27.44 23.12
N HIS A 328 14.29 26.81 22.06
CA HIS A 328 15.08 26.45 20.89
C HIS A 328 15.27 27.67 19.98
N LYS A 329 16.53 28.08 19.79
CA LYS A 329 16.96 29.06 18.78
C LYS A 329 17.17 28.35 17.45
N PHE A 330 16.48 28.79 16.39
CA PHE A 330 16.78 28.40 15.02
C PHE A 330 17.88 29.29 14.44
N ASN A 331 18.94 28.66 13.93
CA ASN A 331 19.99 29.33 13.17
C ASN A 331 19.51 29.58 11.72
N LYS A 332 19.54 30.84 11.30
CA LYS A 332 19.37 31.25 9.90
C LYS A 332 20.74 31.40 9.23
N GLY A 333 20.92 30.77 8.07
CA GLY A 333 22.05 30.92 7.15
C GLY A 333 22.16 29.66 6.29
N ALA A 334 22.34 29.66 4.97
CA ALA A 334 22.61 30.71 4.01
C ALA A 334 22.13 30.21 2.62
N ILE A 335 21.50 31.10 1.83
CA ILE A 335 21.16 30.88 0.42
C ILE A 335 21.99 31.89 -0.38
N ALA A 336 22.94 31.42 -1.19
CA ALA A 336 23.46 32.14 -2.36
C ALA A 336 24.46 31.26 -3.13
N GLY A 337 24.11 30.87 -4.37
CA GLY A 337 25.09 30.41 -5.37
C GLY A 337 24.71 29.15 -6.15
N GLY A 338 23.64 29.17 -6.96
CA GLY A 338 23.21 27.98 -7.71
C GLY A 338 22.57 28.21 -9.08
N VAL A 339 22.67 29.40 -9.68
CA VAL A 339 21.91 29.72 -10.92
C VAL A 339 22.75 29.69 -12.19
N VAL A 340 24.07 29.94 -12.12
CA VAL A 340 24.91 30.03 -13.33
C VAL A 340 25.43 28.66 -13.80
N GLY A 341 25.61 27.68 -12.89
CA GLY A 341 26.05 26.33 -13.25
C GLY A 341 24.98 25.46 -13.92
N GLY A 342 23.70 25.68 -13.60
CA GLY A 342 22.58 24.87 -14.11
C GLY A 342 22.30 25.08 -15.61
N ILE A 343 22.49 26.29 -16.13
CA ILE A 343 22.16 26.63 -17.52
C ILE A 343 23.13 25.95 -18.51
N VAL A 344 24.40 25.78 -18.14
CA VAL A 344 25.40 25.10 -18.98
C VAL A 344 25.16 23.59 -19.06
N VAL A 345 24.74 22.97 -17.95
CA VAL A 345 24.42 21.53 -17.91
C VAL A 345 23.14 21.23 -18.70
N LEU A 346 22.12 22.07 -18.59
CA LEU A 346 20.87 21.91 -19.36
C LEU A 346 21.08 22.08 -20.87
N ALA A 347 21.94 23.00 -21.29
CA ALA A 347 22.28 23.16 -22.71
C ALA A 347 23.03 21.94 -23.30
N LEU A 348 23.87 21.28 -22.51
CA LEU A 348 24.60 20.08 -22.94
C LEU A 348 23.71 18.83 -23.01
N LEU A 349 22.70 18.73 -22.14
CA LEU A 349 21.71 17.65 -22.16
C LEU A 349 20.76 17.79 -23.36
N ALA A 350 20.36 19.02 -23.71
CA ALA A 350 19.51 19.28 -24.88
C ALA A 350 20.18 18.94 -26.23
N LEU A 351 21.51 18.93 -26.29
CA LEU A 351 22.26 18.60 -27.51
C LEU A 351 22.46 17.09 -27.73
N HIS A 352 22.16 16.23 -26.75
CA HIS A 352 22.32 14.78 -26.85
C HIS A 352 21.04 14.01 -27.23
N SER A 353 19.88 14.66 -27.33
CA SER A 353 18.59 13.99 -27.62
C SER A 353 18.26 13.84 -29.11
N GLY A 354 19.25 13.98 -30.00
CA GLY A 354 19.10 13.81 -31.45
C GLY A 354 18.91 12.36 -31.90
N SER A 355 17.64 11.91 -31.89
CA SER A 355 17.00 11.00 -32.86
C SER A 355 17.82 9.84 -33.46
N THR A 356 17.69 8.65 -32.86
CA THR A 356 17.76 7.39 -33.63
C THR A 356 16.51 6.56 -33.37
N LYS A 357 15.62 6.46 -34.37
CA LYS A 357 14.53 5.47 -34.38
C LYS A 357 15.17 4.09 -34.50
N LYS A 358 15.32 3.38 -33.39
CA LYS A 358 15.76 1.98 -33.37
C LYS A 358 14.52 1.10 -33.28
N ARG A 359 14.39 0.15 -34.20
CA ARG A 359 13.39 -0.92 -34.04
C ARG A 359 13.86 -1.85 -32.93
N CYS A 360 12.99 -2.11 -31.95
CA CYS A 360 13.21 -3.12 -30.94
C CYS A 360 13.41 -4.50 -31.60
N THR A 361 14.65 -4.99 -31.57
CA THR A 361 14.94 -6.41 -31.75
C THR A 361 15.43 -6.87 -30.39
N VAL A 362 14.54 -7.47 -29.60
CA VAL A 362 14.91 -8.05 -28.31
C VAL A 362 15.79 -9.27 -28.61
N ASN A 363 17.10 -9.13 -28.42
CA ASN A 363 18.02 -10.25 -28.53
C ASN A 363 18.12 -10.90 -27.15
N TRP A 364 17.49 -12.07 -27.00
CA TRP A 364 17.45 -12.86 -25.78
C TRP A 364 18.82 -13.48 -25.50
N ASP A 365 19.73 -12.74 -24.86
CA ASP A 365 20.94 -13.33 -24.28
C ASP A 365 20.91 -13.18 -22.75
N ILE A 366 20.15 -14.08 -22.12
CA ILE A 366 20.09 -14.21 -20.67
C ILE A 366 21.44 -14.78 -20.21
N LYS A 367 22.37 -13.90 -19.83
CA LYS A 367 23.54 -14.30 -19.05
C LYS A 367 23.07 -14.74 -17.67
N LYS A 368 22.99 -16.06 -17.46
CA LYS A 368 22.79 -16.68 -16.15
C LYS A 368 23.85 -16.18 -15.17
N THR A 369 23.48 -15.25 -14.29
CA THR A 369 24.31 -14.92 -13.12
C THR A 369 24.12 -16.03 -12.10
N ALA A 370 24.97 -17.07 -12.18
CA ALA A 370 25.03 -18.10 -11.17
C ALA A 370 25.55 -17.52 -9.85
N ALA A 371 24.70 -17.41 -8.83
CA ALA A 371 25.11 -17.12 -7.47
C ALA A 371 26.06 -18.23 -6.98
N ARG A 372 27.35 -17.90 -6.88
CA ARG A 372 28.41 -18.80 -6.40
C ARG A 372 28.35 -18.85 -4.87
N VAL A 373 27.57 -19.79 -4.32
CA VAL A 373 27.60 -20.11 -2.88
C VAL A 373 28.91 -20.85 -2.57
N ASN A 374 29.84 -20.17 -1.91
CA ASN A 374 31.08 -20.75 -1.41
C ASN A 374 30.80 -21.76 -0.29
N ARG A 375 30.95 -23.05 -0.59
CA ARG A 375 30.94 -24.13 0.40
C ARG A 375 32.39 -24.41 0.84
N THR A 376 32.78 -23.93 2.01
CA THR A 376 34.02 -24.34 2.68
C THR A 376 33.70 -24.82 4.09
N ARG A 377 33.60 -26.15 4.27
CA ARG A 377 33.81 -26.78 5.57
C ARG A 377 34.79 -27.93 5.39
N ARG A 378 36.00 -27.74 5.92
CA ARG A 378 36.96 -28.80 6.18
C ARG A 378 36.47 -29.59 7.40
N PHE A 379 36.40 -30.91 7.28
CA PHE A 379 36.39 -31.80 8.43
C PHE A 379 37.83 -32.02 8.89
N PRO A 380 38.12 -32.00 10.21
CA PRO A 380 39.30 -32.67 10.73
C PRO A 380 38.95 -34.11 11.11
N THR A 381 39.83 -35.01 10.70
CA THR A 381 39.95 -36.39 11.13
C THR A 381 40.75 -36.49 12.44
N SER A 382 40.46 -37.55 13.20
CA SER A 382 41.30 -38.23 14.21
C SER A 382 40.97 -38.04 15.70
N LEU A 383 41.39 -39.07 16.46
CA LEU A 383 41.04 -39.54 17.81
C LEU A 383 39.75 -40.40 17.81
N GLY A 384 39.78 -41.73 17.80
CA GLY A 384 40.76 -42.66 18.38
C GLY A 384 40.38 -42.93 19.83
N LEU A 385 39.73 -44.06 20.10
CA LEU A 385 39.79 -44.76 21.39
C LEU A 385 39.28 -46.21 21.24
N THR A 386 40.08 -47.07 21.84
CA THR A 386 40.06 -48.53 21.87
C THR A 386 39.25 -49.06 23.06
N ASN A 387 38.97 -50.37 22.99
CA ASN A 387 38.57 -51.33 24.04
C ASN A 387 37.04 -51.49 24.22
N LYS A 388 36.44 -52.66 23.92
CA LYS A 388 36.66 -54.04 24.41
C LYS A 388 36.23 -54.20 25.89
N ALA A 389 35.03 -54.72 26.12
CA ALA A 389 34.78 -55.87 27.00
C ALA A 389 33.29 -56.24 27.01
N GLU A 390 33.09 -57.53 27.13
CA GLU A 390 31.88 -58.33 27.13
C GLU A 390 31.28 -58.50 28.55
N PHE A 391 29.99 -58.86 28.55
CA PHE A 391 29.21 -59.64 29.52
C PHE A 391 29.00 -59.17 30.97
N GLY A 392 27.74 -59.33 31.43
CA GLY A 392 27.37 -59.58 32.83
C GLY A 392 26.56 -58.48 33.48
#